data_AF-A0A0X1SY44-F1
#
_entry.id   AF-A0A0X1SY44-F1
#
_cell.length_a   1.000
_cell.length_b   1.000
_cell.length_c   1.000
_cell.angle_alpha   90.00
_cell.angle_beta   90.00
_cell.angle_gamma   90.00
#
_symmetry.space_group_name_H-M   'P 1'
#
loop_
_entity.id
_entity.type
_entity.pdbx_description
1 polymer ?
#
loop_
_entity_poly.entity_id
_entity_poly.type
_entity_poly.pdbx_seq_one_letter_code
_entity_poly.pdbx_strand_id
1 'polypeptide(L)'
;MIAKFADHLPLYRQESIFGRAGLAIPRSTLAQWVGVTGVQLQPLADALRDVVRGQQVIHADETPVQMLMPGTKKTHRSYVWAYATSQFSDVAAVVYDFSPSRAGEHARNFLNDWKGKLVCDDFGGYKASFELGVTEIGCMAHARRKFFELHATNKSTLAEQALRYIQRLYEIECEVSDLEPDLRRRIRQEKAVPVMDRLHAWMLAQRDLVLEGSAISRALDYSLKRWAALSRYLDDGAVPIDNNWAENQIRPWALGRKNWLFAGSLRSGKRAAAIMSLIQCTAEWA
;
A
#
# COMPACT_ATOMS: atom_id res chain seq x y z
N MET A 1 -2.13 -24.58 4.44
CA MET A 1 -1.61 -23.19 4.37
C MET A 1 -2.52 -22.31 3.52
N ILE A 2 -2.82 -22.69 2.27
CA ILE A 2 -3.76 -21.99 1.37
C ILE A 2 -5.09 -21.68 2.05
N ALA A 3 -5.83 -22.70 2.52
CA ALA A 3 -7.08 -22.51 3.26
C ALA A 3 -7.00 -21.44 4.36
N LYS A 4 -5.92 -21.43 5.15
CA LYS A 4 -5.77 -20.48 6.25
C LYS A 4 -5.56 -19.04 5.77
N PHE A 5 -4.71 -18.87 4.77
CA PHE A 5 -4.12 -17.58 4.43
C PHE A 5 -4.71 -17.00 3.15
N ALA A 6 -4.75 -17.77 2.06
CA ALA A 6 -5.40 -17.39 0.80
C ALA A 6 -6.93 -17.34 0.96
N ASP A 7 -7.54 -18.40 1.49
CA ASP A 7 -9.01 -18.47 1.63
C ASP A 7 -9.51 -17.86 2.95
N HIS A 8 -8.59 -17.29 3.74
CA HIS A 8 -8.88 -16.64 5.02
C HIS A 8 -9.65 -17.50 6.03
N LEU A 9 -9.53 -18.83 5.97
CA LEU A 9 -10.29 -19.76 6.80
C LEU A 9 -9.64 -19.94 8.19
N PRO A 10 -10.26 -19.51 9.29
CA PRO A 10 -9.67 -19.62 10.62
C PRO A 10 -9.46 -21.09 11.04
N LEU A 11 -8.43 -21.35 11.87
CA LEU A 11 -8.08 -22.71 12.29
C LEU A 11 -9.20 -23.45 13.02
N TYR A 12 -10.04 -22.76 13.79
CA TYR A 12 -11.18 -23.40 14.47
C TYR A 12 -12.25 -23.88 13.47
N ARG A 13 -12.43 -23.18 12.34
CA ARG A 13 -13.32 -23.64 11.27
C ARG A 13 -12.72 -24.85 10.56
N GLN A 14 -11.41 -24.83 10.32
CA GLN A 14 -10.69 -25.97 9.74
C GLN A 14 -10.79 -27.21 10.62
N GLU A 15 -10.60 -27.08 11.94
CA GLU A 15 -10.81 -28.16 12.92
C GLU A 15 -12.23 -28.76 12.80
N SER A 16 -13.27 -27.92 12.73
CA SER A 16 -14.65 -28.40 12.53
C SER A 16 -14.86 -29.08 11.17
N ILE A 17 -14.22 -28.58 10.11
CA ILE A 17 -14.29 -29.18 8.76
C ILE A 17 -13.65 -30.58 8.77
N PHE A 18 -12.44 -30.71 9.31
CA PHE A 18 -11.77 -32.00 9.44
C PHE A 18 -12.59 -32.96 10.33
N GLY A 19 -13.17 -32.46 11.43
CA GLY A 19 -14.05 -33.25 12.29
C GLY A 19 -15.26 -33.84 11.56
N ARG A 20 -15.90 -33.08 10.67
CA ARG A 20 -16.99 -33.60 9.82
C ARG A 20 -16.55 -34.68 8.82
N ALA A 21 -15.27 -34.68 8.45
CA ALA A 21 -14.67 -35.71 7.61
C ALA A 21 -14.14 -36.91 8.43
N GLY A 22 -14.44 -36.99 9.73
CA GLY A 22 -13.95 -38.05 10.62
C GLY A 22 -12.50 -37.88 11.10
N LEU A 23 -11.89 -36.71 10.84
CA LEU A 23 -10.51 -36.39 11.21
C LEU A 23 -10.50 -35.35 12.35
N ALA A 24 -10.44 -35.83 13.60
CA ALA A 24 -10.36 -34.95 14.77
C ALA A 24 -8.94 -34.37 14.95
N ILE A 25 -8.56 -33.38 14.12
CA ILE A 25 -7.27 -32.70 14.22
C ILE A 25 -7.39 -31.49 15.15
N PRO A 26 -6.72 -31.49 16.32
CA PRO A 26 -6.81 -30.37 17.25
C PRO A 26 -6.29 -29.07 16.66
N ARG A 27 -6.94 -27.96 17.01
CA ARG A 27 -6.51 -26.60 16.63
C ARG A 27 -5.07 -26.29 17.05
N SER A 28 -4.61 -26.83 18.18
CA SER A 28 -3.22 -26.70 18.64
C SER A 28 -2.23 -27.32 17.65
N THR A 29 -2.54 -28.51 17.12
CA THR A 29 -1.74 -29.20 16.10
C THR A 29 -1.70 -28.38 14.81
N LEU A 30 -2.85 -27.88 14.34
CA LEU A 30 -2.90 -27.00 13.15
C LEU A 30 -2.08 -25.71 13.36
N ALA A 31 -2.15 -25.11 14.55
CA ALA A 31 -1.38 -23.92 14.89
C ALA A 31 0.12 -24.20 14.95
N GLN A 32 0.53 -25.36 15.47
CA GLN A 32 1.91 -25.82 15.49
C GLN A 32 2.44 -25.99 14.06
N TRP A 33 1.69 -26.64 13.16
CA TRP A 33 2.07 -26.80 11.76
C TRP A 33 2.28 -25.46 11.07
N VAL A 34 1.35 -24.51 11.22
CA VAL A 34 1.52 -23.14 10.72
C VAL A 34 2.80 -22.50 11.27
N GLY A 35 3.07 -22.71 12.56
CA GLY A 35 4.25 -22.20 13.23
C GLY A 35 5.56 -22.75 12.64
N VAL A 36 5.64 -24.06 12.44
CA VAL A 36 6.81 -24.74 11.85
C VAL A 36 6.98 -24.31 10.40
N THR A 37 5.92 -24.35 9.59
CA THR A 37 5.98 -23.92 8.19
C THR A 37 6.43 -22.47 8.06
N GLY A 38 5.93 -21.57 8.90
CA GLY A 38 6.35 -20.17 8.86
C GLY A 38 7.84 -19.96 9.17
N VAL A 39 8.44 -20.81 10.02
CA VAL A 39 9.90 -20.77 10.27
C VAL A 39 10.66 -21.29 9.05
N GLN A 40 10.24 -22.41 8.48
CA GLN A 40 10.92 -23.03 7.33
C GLN A 40 10.83 -22.18 6.06
N LEU A 41 9.78 -21.38 5.92
CA LEU A 41 9.60 -20.46 4.79
C LEU A 41 10.31 -19.10 4.97
N GLN A 42 10.83 -18.79 6.16
CA GLN A 42 11.45 -17.50 6.45
C GLN A 42 12.60 -17.16 5.48
N PRO A 43 13.53 -18.08 5.13
CA PRO A 43 14.61 -17.78 4.19
C PRO A 43 14.10 -17.35 2.80
N LEU A 44 12.98 -17.90 2.34
CA LEU A 44 12.36 -17.49 1.07
C LEU A 44 11.74 -16.10 1.17
N ALA A 45 11.10 -15.78 2.30
CA ALA A 45 10.56 -14.44 2.53
C ALA A 45 11.68 -13.38 2.66
N ASP A 46 12.84 -13.75 3.23
CA ASP A 46 14.00 -12.88 3.29
C ASP A 46 14.64 -12.68 1.91
N ALA A 47 14.77 -13.74 1.09
CA ALA A 47 15.20 -13.60 -0.30
C ALA A 47 14.25 -12.71 -1.13
N LEU A 48 12.94 -12.85 -0.92
CA LEU A 48 11.94 -11.99 -1.56
C LEU A 48 12.07 -10.53 -1.12
N ARG A 49 12.41 -10.27 0.15
CA ARG A 49 12.73 -8.92 0.64
C ARG A 49 13.90 -8.32 -0.13
N ASP A 50 14.95 -9.08 -0.37
CA ASP A 50 16.10 -8.61 -1.13
C ASP A 50 15.74 -8.32 -2.60
N VAL A 51 14.88 -9.13 -3.21
CA VAL A 51 14.34 -8.89 -4.56
C VAL A 51 13.56 -7.57 -4.62
N VAL A 52 12.67 -7.31 -3.65
CA VAL A 52 11.92 -6.05 -3.57
C VAL A 52 12.86 -4.86 -3.35
N ARG A 53 13.84 -4.98 -2.46
CA ARG A 53 14.85 -3.93 -2.20
C ARG A 53 15.79 -3.71 -3.39
N GLY A 54 15.92 -4.67 -4.30
CA GLY A 54 16.65 -4.52 -5.55
C GLY A 54 15.94 -3.64 -6.58
N GLN A 55 14.64 -3.35 -6.40
CA GLN A 55 13.89 -2.53 -7.35
C GLN A 55 14.18 -1.04 -7.19
N GLN A 56 14.12 -0.30 -8.30
CA GLN A 56 14.25 1.17 -8.30
C GLN A 56 13.00 1.87 -7.77
N VAL A 57 11.83 1.25 -7.91
CA VAL A 57 10.54 1.79 -7.49
C VAL A 57 9.85 0.77 -6.59
N ILE A 58 9.52 1.19 -5.38
CA ILE A 58 8.82 0.37 -4.38
C ILE A 58 7.57 1.11 -3.94
N HIS A 59 6.45 0.41 -3.86
CA HIS A 59 5.27 0.89 -3.19
C HIS A 59 5.31 0.54 -1.71
N ALA A 60 4.83 1.43 -0.85
CA ALA A 60 4.64 1.15 0.56
C ALA A 60 3.25 1.57 1.03
N ASP A 61 2.62 0.73 1.83
CA ASP A 61 1.38 1.04 2.54
C ASP A 61 1.32 0.20 3.83
N GLU A 62 0.42 0.55 4.75
CA GLU A 62 0.29 -0.14 6.00
C GLU A 62 -1.15 -0.21 6.51
N THR A 63 -1.49 -1.36 7.08
CA THR A 63 -2.83 -1.61 7.63
C THR A 63 -2.77 -2.02 9.10
N PRO A 64 -3.70 -1.54 9.94
CA PRO A 64 -3.78 -1.98 11.32
C PRO A 64 -4.26 -3.44 11.41
N VAL A 65 -3.69 -4.18 12.35
CA VAL A 65 -4.06 -5.55 12.73
C VAL A 65 -4.05 -5.66 14.26
N GLN A 66 -5.02 -6.38 14.84
CA GLN A 66 -5.02 -6.62 16.28
C GLN A 66 -4.08 -7.76 16.63
N MET A 67 -3.33 -7.63 17.72
CA MET A 67 -2.48 -8.67 18.29
C MET A 67 -2.89 -8.93 19.73
N LEU A 68 -2.96 -10.18 20.17
CA LEU A 68 -3.21 -10.47 21.58
C LEU A 68 -2.07 -9.98 22.46
N MET A 69 -2.45 -9.51 23.65
CA MET A 69 -1.55 -9.33 24.78
C MET A 69 -1.77 -10.52 25.74
N PRO A 70 -0.87 -11.53 25.73
CA PRO A 70 -1.04 -12.71 26.57
C PRO A 70 -1.17 -12.33 28.05
N GLY A 71 -2.12 -12.98 28.75
CA GLY A 71 -2.36 -12.76 30.17
C GLY A 71 -3.26 -11.57 30.53
N THR A 72 -3.60 -10.68 29.59
CA THR A 72 -4.35 -9.45 29.92
C THR A 72 -5.79 -9.41 29.39
N LYS A 73 -6.22 -10.42 28.62
CA LYS A 73 -7.51 -10.44 27.87
C LYS A 73 -7.71 -9.24 26.93
N LYS A 74 -6.65 -8.49 26.63
CA LYS A 74 -6.68 -7.31 25.76
C LYS A 74 -5.95 -7.59 24.45
N THR A 75 -6.18 -6.70 23.48
CA THR A 75 -5.48 -6.64 22.21
C THR A 75 -4.63 -5.38 22.13
N HIS A 76 -3.57 -5.46 21.36
CA HIS A 76 -2.66 -4.39 21.01
C HIS A 76 -2.82 -4.08 19.53
N ARG A 77 -2.92 -2.81 19.17
CA ARG A 77 -3.00 -2.37 17.77
C ARG A 77 -1.61 -2.43 17.14
N SER A 78 -1.39 -3.45 16.34
CA SER A 78 -0.18 -3.67 15.55
C SER A 78 -0.44 -3.36 14.07
N TYR A 79 0.59 -3.46 13.24
CA TYR A 79 0.53 -3.08 11.84
C TYR A 79 1.19 -4.12 10.96
N VAL A 80 0.62 -4.30 9.78
CA VAL A 80 1.28 -4.98 8.66
C VAL A 80 1.65 -3.91 7.65
N TRP A 81 2.94 -3.81 7.38
CA TRP A 81 3.51 -2.98 6.33
C TRP A 81 3.63 -3.83 5.08
N ALA A 82 3.18 -3.33 3.94
CA ALA A 82 3.32 -3.98 2.65
C ALA A 82 4.30 -3.18 1.81
N TYR A 83 5.29 -3.88 1.24
CA TYR A 83 6.23 -3.33 0.28
C TYR A 83 6.11 -4.11 -1.01
N ALA A 84 5.69 -3.47 -2.08
CA ALA A 84 5.46 -4.11 -3.36
C ALA A 84 6.35 -3.52 -4.44
N THR A 85 6.74 -4.35 -5.40
CA THR A 85 7.35 -3.88 -6.65
C THR A 85 6.34 -3.05 -7.44
N SER A 86 6.81 -2.14 -8.29
CA SER A 86 5.95 -1.38 -9.22
C SER A 86 5.23 -2.33 -10.19
N GLN A 87 4.02 -1.98 -10.61
CA GLN A 87 3.31 -2.70 -11.69
C GLN A 87 4.05 -2.65 -13.04
N PHE A 88 5.05 -1.78 -13.18
CA PHE A 88 5.93 -1.70 -14.34
C PHE A 88 7.21 -2.54 -14.20
N SER A 89 7.38 -3.25 -13.08
CA SER A 89 8.50 -4.17 -12.89
C SER A 89 8.21 -5.52 -13.53
N ASP A 90 9.24 -6.13 -14.13
CA ASP A 90 9.18 -7.52 -14.62
C ASP A 90 8.94 -8.53 -13.48
N VAL A 91 9.27 -8.13 -12.25
CA VAL A 91 9.08 -8.96 -11.07
C VAL A 91 7.90 -8.44 -10.29
N ALA A 92 6.82 -9.22 -10.27
CA ALA A 92 5.70 -8.99 -9.38
C ALA A 92 5.97 -9.61 -7.99
N ALA A 93 6.22 -8.75 -7.00
CA ALA A 93 6.47 -9.23 -5.64
C ALA A 93 5.90 -8.27 -4.59
N VAL A 94 5.48 -8.85 -3.46
CA VAL A 94 5.10 -8.11 -2.25
C VAL A 94 5.64 -8.79 -1.01
N VAL A 95 6.17 -7.99 -0.10
CA VAL A 95 6.60 -8.42 1.22
C VAL A 95 5.78 -7.72 2.28
N TYR A 96 5.19 -8.52 3.16
CA TYR A 96 4.58 -8.05 4.39
C TYR A 96 5.59 -8.09 5.54
N ASP A 97 5.65 -7.01 6.31
CA ASP A 97 6.37 -6.94 7.58
C ASP A 97 5.40 -6.64 8.73
N PHE A 98 5.40 -7.51 9.74
CA PHE A 98 4.51 -7.38 10.89
C PHE A 98 5.24 -6.68 12.04
N SER A 99 4.71 -5.52 12.42
CA SER A 99 5.33 -4.64 13.40
C SER A 99 4.41 -4.31 14.56
N PRO A 100 4.96 -4.12 15.77
CA PRO A 100 4.15 -3.80 16.94
C PRO A 100 3.49 -2.42 16.82
N SER A 101 4.05 -1.45 16.08
CA SER A 101 3.54 -0.08 15.96
C SER A 101 3.51 0.41 14.50
N ARG A 102 2.93 1.60 14.28
CA ARG A 102 2.97 2.33 12.99
C ARG A 102 4.17 3.28 12.91
N ALA A 103 5.19 3.10 13.74
CA ALA A 103 6.34 4.00 13.76
C ALA A 103 7.10 3.92 12.43
N GLY A 104 7.52 5.06 11.91
CA GLY A 104 8.32 5.14 10.68
C GLY A 104 9.66 4.39 10.74
N GLU A 105 10.11 4.01 11.95
CA GLU A 105 11.28 3.14 12.13
C GLU A 105 11.14 1.82 11.40
N HIS A 106 9.92 1.25 11.29
CA HIS A 106 9.71 -0.03 10.62
C HIS A 106 9.95 0.09 9.12
N ALA A 107 9.47 1.17 8.49
CA ALA A 107 9.79 1.50 7.11
C ALA A 107 11.29 1.73 6.90
N ARG A 108 11.94 2.47 7.79
CA ARG A 108 13.40 2.70 7.70
C ARG A 108 14.20 1.41 7.87
N ASN A 109 13.80 0.52 8.78
CA ASN A 109 14.49 -0.76 8.98
C ASN A 109 14.34 -1.68 7.76
N PHE A 110 13.18 -1.66 7.10
CA PHE A 110 12.97 -2.42 5.87
C PHE A 110 13.78 -1.87 4.70
N LEU A 111 13.72 -0.55 4.47
CA LEU A 111 14.43 0.10 3.36
C LEU A 111 15.95 0.12 3.58
N ASN A 112 16.37 0.27 4.84
CA ASN A 112 17.77 0.33 5.27
C ASN A 112 18.54 1.44 4.51
N ASP A 113 19.47 1.05 3.66
CA ASP A 113 20.34 1.89 2.84
C ASP A 113 19.80 2.14 1.42
N TRP A 114 18.61 1.62 1.10
CA TRP A 114 17.96 1.81 -0.19
C TRP A 114 17.56 3.27 -0.42
N LYS A 115 17.85 3.78 -1.63
CA LYS A 115 17.63 5.19 -2.03
C LYS A 115 16.86 5.33 -3.35
N GLY A 116 15.95 4.39 -3.62
CA GLY A 116 15.11 4.46 -4.81
C GLY A 116 13.90 5.38 -4.61
N LYS A 117 12.86 5.14 -5.42
CA LYS A 117 11.63 5.94 -5.48
C LYS A 117 10.51 5.23 -4.73
N LEU A 118 10.05 5.80 -3.62
CA LEU A 118 9.02 5.21 -2.77
C LEU A 118 7.67 5.83 -3.10
N VAL A 119 6.76 5.01 -3.63
CA VAL A 119 5.37 5.40 -3.87
C VAL A 119 4.56 5.15 -2.61
N CYS A 120 4.04 6.20 -2.00
CA CYS A 120 3.29 6.10 -0.75
C CYS A 120 2.23 7.20 -0.61
N ASP A 121 1.42 7.11 0.44
CA ASP A 121 0.51 8.18 0.84
C ASP A 121 1.29 9.35 1.51
N ASP A 122 0.59 10.24 2.23
CA ASP A 122 1.24 11.34 3.00
C ASP A 122 1.50 10.95 4.46
N PHE A 123 1.69 9.66 4.75
CA PHE A 123 1.93 9.25 6.11
C PHE A 123 3.29 9.78 6.60
N GLY A 124 3.26 10.56 7.68
CA GLY A 124 4.45 11.17 8.27
C GLY A 124 5.55 10.18 8.68
N GLY A 125 5.24 8.89 8.84
CA GLY A 125 6.23 7.86 9.13
C GLY A 125 7.30 7.69 8.04
N TYR A 126 7.02 8.06 6.79
CA TYR A 126 7.98 7.94 5.69
C TYR A 126 8.94 9.14 5.58
N LYS A 127 8.64 10.29 6.20
CA LYS A 127 9.40 11.54 6.01
C LYS A 127 10.89 11.42 6.33
N ALA A 128 11.22 10.74 7.43
CA ALA A 128 12.60 10.51 7.81
C ALA A 128 13.36 9.65 6.78
N SER A 129 12.68 8.76 6.04
CA SER A 129 13.33 8.01 4.95
C SER A 129 13.71 8.93 3.80
N PHE A 130 12.90 9.96 3.52
CA PHE A 130 13.17 10.92 2.45
C PHE A 130 14.38 11.81 2.75
N GLU A 131 14.52 12.23 4.01
CA GLU A 131 15.70 12.95 4.50
C GLU A 131 17.00 12.12 4.37
N LEU A 132 16.89 10.79 4.39
CA LEU A 132 18.00 9.85 4.23
C LEU A 132 18.32 9.49 2.77
N GLY A 133 17.60 10.07 1.80
CA GLY A 133 17.88 9.96 0.37
C GLY A 133 16.88 9.12 -0.43
N VAL A 134 15.80 8.62 0.18
CA VAL A 134 14.69 8.02 -0.56
C VAL A 134 13.93 9.10 -1.32
N THR A 135 13.63 8.88 -2.59
CA THR A 135 12.82 9.84 -3.37
C THR A 135 11.34 9.56 -3.13
N GLU A 136 10.64 10.51 -2.52
CA GLU A 136 9.19 10.43 -2.35
C GLU A 136 8.46 10.51 -3.71
N ILE A 137 7.52 9.60 -3.96
CA ILE A 137 6.54 9.69 -5.03
C ILE A 137 5.15 9.81 -4.39
N GLY A 138 4.46 10.91 -4.69
CA GLY A 138 3.15 11.20 -4.12
C GLY A 138 2.04 10.43 -4.81
N CYS A 139 1.08 9.93 -4.03
CA CYS A 139 -0.07 9.22 -4.56
C CYS A 139 -1.20 10.17 -5.03
N MET A 140 -1.44 10.26 -6.34
CA MET A 140 -2.53 11.07 -6.91
C MET A 140 -3.92 10.58 -6.49
N ALA A 141 -4.10 9.28 -6.26
CA ALA A 141 -5.38 8.73 -5.79
C ALA A 141 -5.77 9.29 -4.41
N HIS A 142 -4.80 9.51 -3.52
CA HIS A 142 -5.03 10.14 -2.22
C HIS A 142 -5.38 11.62 -2.35
N ALA A 143 -4.71 12.36 -3.24
CA ALA A 143 -5.08 13.74 -3.55
C ALA A 143 -6.51 13.83 -4.11
N ARG A 144 -6.84 12.97 -5.08
CA ARG A 144 -8.18 12.84 -5.67
C ARG A 144 -9.25 12.57 -4.61
N ARG A 145 -8.98 11.66 -3.65
CA ARG A 145 -9.93 11.26 -2.59
C ARG A 145 -10.40 12.48 -1.78
N LYS A 146 -9.51 13.45 -1.50
CA LYS A 146 -9.88 14.70 -0.78
C LYS A 146 -10.92 15.52 -1.53
N PHE A 147 -10.77 15.69 -2.85
CA PHE A 147 -11.77 16.41 -3.66
C PHE A 147 -13.05 15.59 -3.84
N PHE A 148 -12.93 14.28 -4.03
CA PHE A 148 -14.08 13.39 -4.17
C PHE A 148 -14.99 13.42 -2.95
N GLU A 149 -14.44 13.32 -1.73
CA GLU A 149 -15.22 13.39 -0.50
C GLU A 149 -16.01 14.71 -0.38
N LEU A 150 -15.40 15.83 -0.76
CA LEU A 150 -16.06 17.15 -0.77
C LEU A 150 -17.19 17.23 -1.80
N HIS A 151 -16.95 16.72 -3.01
CA HIS A 151 -17.98 16.73 -4.05
C HIS A 151 -19.13 15.78 -3.71
N ALA A 152 -18.84 14.58 -3.21
CA ALA A 152 -19.84 13.61 -2.81
C ALA A 152 -20.74 14.13 -1.67
N THR A 153 -20.15 14.82 -0.69
CA THR A 153 -20.87 15.32 0.49
C THR A 153 -21.62 16.63 0.20
N ASN A 154 -20.97 17.60 -0.46
CA ASN A 154 -21.44 18.98 -0.55
C ASN A 154 -21.68 19.47 -1.98
N LYS A 155 -21.53 18.61 -2.99
CA LYS A 155 -21.64 18.98 -4.42
C LYS A 155 -20.78 20.20 -4.79
N SER A 156 -19.61 20.31 -4.17
CA SER A 156 -18.67 21.42 -4.44
C SER A 156 -18.28 21.41 -5.91
N THR A 157 -18.53 22.52 -6.60
CA THR A 157 -18.18 22.73 -8.01
C THR A 157 -16.68 22.89 -8.21
N LEU A 158 -15.98 23.51 -7.25
CA LEU A 158 -14.52 23.57 -7.23
C LEU A 158 -13.92 22.18 -7.13
N ALA A 159 -14.44 21.35 -6.22
CA ALA A 159 -13.98 19.97 -6.11
C ALA A 159 -14.26 19.17 -7.39
N GLU A 160 -15.42 19.37 -8.03
CA GLU A 160 -15.73 18.76 -9.32
C GLU A 160 -14.71 19.16 -10.40
N GLN A 161 -14.35 20.44 -10.48
CA GLN A 161 -13.38 20.92 -11.45
C GLN A 161 -12.00 20.30 -11.23
N ALA A 162 -11.53 20.20 -9.98
CA ALA A 162 -10.30 19.48 -9.65
C ALA A 162 -10.36 18.02 -10.10
N LEU A 163 -11.49 17.33 -9.87
CA LEU A 163 -11.69 15.95 -10.28
C LEU A 163 -11.64 15.76 -11.80
N ARG A 164 -12.11 16.74 -12.60
CA ARG A 164 -12.03 16.69 -14.07
C ARG A 164 -10.58 16.75 -14.56
N TYR A 165 -9.75 17.61 -13.98
CA TYR A 165 -8.32 17.65 -14.31
C TYR A 165 -7.63 16.33 -13.95
N ILE A 166 -7.89 15.82 -12.75
CA ILE A 166 -7.32 14.55 -12.29
C ILE A 166 -7.80 13.40 -13.17
N GLN A 167 -9.08 13.37 -13.55
CA GLN A 167 -9.62 12.38 -14.48
C GLN A 167 -8.85 12.40 -15.80
N ARG A 168 -8.57 13.58 -16.36
CA ARG A 168 -7.79 13.69 -17.60
C ARG A 168 -6.38 13.11 -17.48
N LEU A 169 -5.74 13.27 -16.32
CA LEU A 169 -4.45 12.63 -16.05
C LEU A 169 -4.57 11.10 -16.07
N TYR A 170 -5.59 10.53 -15.42
CA TYR A 170 -5.82 9.08 -15.44
C TYR A 170 -6.18 8.55 -16.82
N GLU A 171 -6.92 9.31 -17.64
CA GLU A 171 -7.17 8.94 -19.04
C GLU A 171 -5.86 8.80 -19.82
N ILE A 172 -4.93 9.74 -19.63
CA ILE A 172 -3.59 9.66 -20.25
C ILE A 172 -2.82 8.45 -19.71
N GLU A 173 -2.86 8.19 -18.40
CA GLU A 173 -2.19 7.03 -17.81
C GLU A 173 -2.74 5.70 -18.33
N CYS A 174 -4.05 5.62 -18.61
CA CYS A 174 -4.64 4.47 -19.28
C CYS A 174 -4.14 4.31 -20.73
N GLU A 175 -3.91 5.40 -21.47
CA GLU A 175 -3.35 5.34 -22.82
C GLU A 175 -1.90 4.81 -22.86
N VAL A 176 -1.15 4.95 -21.75
CA VAL A 176 0.29 4.67 -21.69
C VAL A 176 0.67 3.51 -20.77
N SER A 177 -0.30 2.77 -20.23
CA SER A 177 -0.06 1.71 -19.23
C SER A 177 0.91 0.65 -19.73
N ASP A 178 0.75 0.23 -20.99
CA ASP A 178 1.43 -0.93 -21.56
C ASP A 178 2.65 -0.54 -22.42
N LEU A 179 3.03 0.73 -22.39
CA LEU A 179 4.14 1.26 -23.19
C LEU A 179 5.48 1.14 -22.45
N GLU A 180 6.57 1.10 -23.20
CA GLU A 180 7.91 1.16 -22.63
C GLU A 180 8.14 2.48 -21.85
N PRO A 181 8.96 2.48 -20.78
CA PRO A 181 9.15 3.63 -19.90
C PRO A 181 9.47 4.94 -20.63
N ASP A 182 10.34 4.90 -21.65
CA ASP A 182 10.73 6.10 -22.40
C ASP A 182 9.57 6.68 -23.23
N LEU A 183 8.76 5.82 -23.84
CA LEU A 183 7.59 6.25 -24.59
C LEU A 183 6.49 6.77 -23.66
N ARG A 184 6.27 6.08 -22.53
CA ARG A 184 5.37 6.52 -21.46
C ARG A 184 5.75 7.93 -20.99
N ARG A 185 7.03 8.15 -20.68
CA ARG A 185 7.57 9.46 -20.29
C ARG A 185 7.33 10.50 -21.38
N ARG A 186 7.64 10.20 -22.63
CA ARG A 186 7.45 11.14 -23.76
C ARG A 186 6.01 11.61 -23.88
N ILE A 187 5.05 10.67 -23.82
CA ILE A 187 3.62 11.00 -23.91
C ILE A 187 3.15 11.77 -22.67
N ARG A 188 3.64 11.44 -21.48
CA ARG A 188 3.38 12.23 -20.26
C ARG A 188 3.85 13.67 -20.42
N GLN A 189 5.05 13.89 -20.97
CA GLN A 189 5.57 15.25 -21.24
C GLN A 189 4.72 16.01 -22.26
N GLU A 190 4.24 15.34 -23.31
CA GLU A 190 3.41 15.98 -24.34
C GLU A 190 1.98 16.28 -23.87
N LYS A 191 1.34 15.33 -23.16
CA LYS A 191 -0.09 15.37 -22.84
C LYS A 191 -0.38 15.68 -21.38
N ALA A 192 0.33 15.06 -20.43
CA ALA A 192 0.01 15.14 -19.01
C ALA A 192 0.61 16.38 -18.33
N VAL A 193 1.83 16.79 -18.70
CA VAL A 193 2.47 18.02 -18.16
C VAL A 193 1.59 19.26 -18.39
N PRO A 194 1.04 19.54 -19.59
CA PRO A 194 0.16 20.69 -19.77
C PRO A 194 -1.12 20.64 -18.93
N VAL A 195 -1.64 19.45 -18.65
CA VAL A 195 -2.81 19.26 -17.77
C VAL A 195 -2.43 19.52 -16.32
N MET A 196 -1.27 19.01 -15.89
CA MET A 196 -0.72 19.20 -14.55
C MET A 196 -0.45 20.68 -14.29
N ASP A 197 0.17 21.41 -15.22
CA ASP A 197 0.46 22.84 -15.08
C ASP A 197 -0.82 23.68 -14.95
N ARG A 198 -1.84 23.39 -15.76
CA ARG A 198 -3.15 24.05 -15.66
C ARG A 198 -3.83 23.75 -14.34
N LEU A 199 -3.76 22.50 -13.86
CA LEU A 199 -4.28 22.12 -12.55
C LEU A 199 -3.55 22.88 -11.44
N HIS A 200 -2.23 23.01 -11.50
CA HIS A 200 -1.44 23.73 -10.52
C HIS A 200 -1.85 25.21 -10.44
N ALA A 201 -1.83 25.88 -11.59
CA ALA A 201 -2.16 27.30 -11.69
C ALA A 201 -3.59 27.56 -11.23
N TRP A 202 -4.52 26.68 -11.60
CA TRP A 202 -5.90 26.74 -11.13
C TRP A 202 -5.99 26.55 -9.61
N MET A 203 -5.30 25.56 -9.02
CA MET A 203 -5.33 25.33 -7.57
C MET A 203 -4.78 26.52 -6.78
N LEU A 204 -3.68 27.14 -7.25
CA LEU A 204 -3.12 28.35 -6.65
C LEU A 204 -4.13 29.49 -6.69
N ALA A 205 -4.72 29.78 -7.86
CA ALA A 205 -5.71 30.83 -8.01
C ALA A 205 -6.96 30.60 -7.13
N GLN A 206 -7.44 29.36 -7.03
CA GLN A 206 -8.57 29.05 -6.15
C GLN A 206 -8.19 29.15 -4.67
N ARG A 207 -6.95 28.82 -4.31
CA ARG A 207 -6.50 28.86 -2.92
C ARG A 207 -6.51 30.28 -2.34
N ASP A 208 -6.28 31.29 -3.18
CA ASP A 208 -6.34 32.71 -2.80
C ASP A 208 -7.78 33.22 -2.59
N LEU A 209 -8.77 32.55 -3.21
CA LEU A 209 -10.18 32.95 -3.17
C LEU A 209 -10.99 32.26 -2.07
N VAL A 210 -10.54 31.09 -1.60
CA VAL A 210 -11.28 30.31 -0.60
C VAL A 210 -10.92 30.70 0.83
N LEU A 211 -11.91 30.66 1.72
CA LEU A 211 -11.71 30.92 3.15
C LEU A 211 -10.71 29.94 3.76
N GLU A 212 -9.77 30.48 4.54
CA GLU A 212 -8.79 29.69 5.27
C GLU A 212 -9.47 28.75 6.30
N GLY A 213 -8.95 27.52 6.42
CA GLY A 213 -9.51 26.50 7.30
C GLY A 213 -10.79 25.82 6.77
N SER A 214 -11.30 26.23 5.61
CA SER A 214 -12.42 25.55 4.96
C SER A 214 -12.03 24.14 4.49
N ALA A 215 -13.03 23.29 4.26
CA ALA A 215 -12.78 21.93 3.80
C ALA A 215 -12.12 21.90 2.41
N ILE A 216 -12.47 22.84 1.53
CA ILE A 216 -11.85 23.00 0.21
C ILE A 216 -10.42 23.56 0.30
N SER A 217 -10.14 24.54 1.19
CA SER A 217 -8.78 25.04 1.36
C SER A 217 -7.84 23.93 1.83
N ARG A 218 -8.30 23.05 2.74
CA ARG A 218 -7.52 21.89 3.18
C ARG A 218 -7.24 20.88 2.05
N ALA A 219 -8.18 20.67 1.13
CA ALA A 219 -7.98 19.77 -0.01
C ALA A 219 -6.99 20.36 -1.03
N LEU A 220 -7.08 21.67 -1.30
CA LEU A 220 -6.10 22.41 -2.11
C LEU A 220 -4.71 22.37 -1.46
N ASP A 221 -4.61 22.71 -0.17
CA ASP A 221 -3.36 22.73 0.59
C ASP A 221 -2.66 21.37 0.60
N TYR A 222 -3.42 20.28 0.70
CA TYR A 222 -2.87 18.92 0.63
C TYR A 222 -2.10 18.70 -0.68
N SER A 223 -2.70 19.06 -1.81
CA SER A 223 -2.12 18.84 -3.13
C SER A 223 -0.96 19.81 -3.39
N LEU A 224 -1.14 21.09 -3.08
CA LEU A 224 -0.13 22.14 -3.29
C LEU A 224 1.14 21.90 -2.47
N LYS A 225 1.03 21.51 -1.19
CA LYS A 225 2.20 21.22 -0.34
C LYS A 225 3.02 20.02 -0.83
N ARG A 226 2.40 19.10 -1.57
CA ARG A 226 3.02 17.87 -2.10
C ARG A 226 3.21 17.90 -3.61
N TRP A 227 3.10 19.08 -4.23
CA TRP A 227 3.05 19.19 -5.69
C TRP A 227 4.26 18.56 -6.38
N ALA A 228 5.46 18.78 -5.83
CA ALA A 228 6.68 18.16 -6.33
C ALA A 228 6.60 16.63 -6.30
N ALA A 229 6.19 16.03 -5.18
CA ALA A 229 6.04 14.58 -5.06
C ALA A 229 4.96 14.03 -6.01
N LEU A 230 3.84 14.74 -6.16
CA LEU A 230 2.73 14.37 -7.05
C LEU A 230 3.07 14.52 -8.54
N SER A 231 4.09 15.31 -8.90
CA SER A 231 4.46 15.58 -10.30
C SER A 231 5.61 14.70 -10.79
N ARG A 232 6.43 14.13 -9.89
CA ARG A 232 7.63 13.34 -10.24
C ARG A 232 7.38 12.19 -11.21
N TYR A 233 6.18 11.59 -11.22
CA TYR A 233 5.85 10.51 -12.15
C TYR A 233 5.87 10.95 -13.63
N LEU A 234 5.70 12.26 -13.90
CA LEU A 234 5.72 12.80 -15.26
C LEU A 234 7.10 12.69 -15.90
N ASP A 235 8.16 12.73 -15.07
CA ASP A 235 9.54 12.76 -15.53
C ASP A 235 10.16 11.37 -15.65
N ASP A 236 9.50 10.34 -15.13
CA ASP A 236 10.00 8.98 -15.10
C ASP A 236 8.90 7.95 -15.44
N GLY A 237 9.06 7.30 -16.59
CA GLY A 237 8.14 6.27 -17.06
C GLY A 237 8.07 5.02 -16.17
N ALA A 238 9.07 4.72 -15.34
CA ALA A 238 9.05 3.58 -14.42
C ALA A 238 8.21 3.86 -13.16
N VAL A 239 7.80 5.12 -12.95
CA VAL A 239 7.05 5.55 -11.77
C VAL A 239 5.54 5.61 -12.10
N PRO A 240 4.69 5.02 -11.26
CA PRO A 240 3.25 5.13 -11.40
C PRO A 240 2.69 6.42 -10.78
N ILE A 241 1.51 6.83 -11.27
CA ILE A 241 0.80 8.03 -10.80
C ILE A 241 0.27 7.91 -9.36
N ASP A 242 0.06 6.68 -8.87
CA ASP A 242 -0.56 6.44 -7.56
C ASP A 242 -0.06 5.17 -6.86
N ASN A 243 -0.54 4.98 -5.62
CA ASN A 243 -0.20 3.86 -4.75
C ASN A 243 -1.31 2.78 -4.67
N ASN A 244 -2.31 2.81 -5.56
CA ASN A 244 -3.41 1.85 -5.53
C ASN A 244 -2.91 0.41 -5.69
N TRP A 245 -1.75 0.24 -6.34
CA TRP A 245 -1.05 -1.04 -6.43
C TRP A 245 -0.81 -1.68 -5.05
N ALA A 246 -0.17 -0.97 -4.11
CA ALA A 246 0.02 -1.50 -2.75
C ALA A 246 -1.29 -1.57 -1.95
N GLU A 247 -2.23 -0.64 -2.13
CA GLU A 247 -3.54 -0.74 -1.49
C GLU A 247 -4.24 -2.06 -1.85
N ASN A 248 -4.12 -2.51 -3.12
CA ASN A 248 -4.64 -3.80 -3.58
C ASN A 248 -3.93 -4.97 -2.89
N GLN A 249 -2.60 -4.92 -2.76
CA GLN A 249 -1.84 -5.92 -2.01
C GLN A 249 -2.24 -6.00 -0.54
N ILE A 250 -2.74 -4.93 0.06
CA ILE A 250 -3.24 -4.97 1.44
C ILE A 250 -4.63 -5.60 1.58
N ARG A 251 -5.43 -5.68 0.51
CA ARG A 251 -6.82 -6.18 0.56
C ARG A 251 -6.97 -7.60 1.15
N PRO A 252 -6.12 -8.59 0.83
CA PRO A 252 -6.16 -9.91 1.47
C PRO A 252 -6.06 -9.83 3.00
N TRP A 253 -5.25 -8.92 3.55
CA TRP A 253 -5.21 -8.69 4.99
C TRP A 253 -6.51 -8.09 5.53
N ALA A 254 -7.11 -7.14 4.79
CA ALA A 254 -8.39 -6.55 5.15
C ALA A 254 -9.54 -7.57 5.15
N LEU A 255 -9.59 -8.45 4.15
CA LEU A 255 -10.53 -9.57 4.08
C LEU A 255 -10.29 -10.58 5.19
N GLY A 256 -9.03 -10.95 5.42
CA GLY A 256 -8.61 -11.82 6.52
C GLY A 256 -9.12 -11.35 7.88
N ARG A 257 -8.97 -10.05 8.19
CA ARG A 257 -9.44 -9.46 9.46
C ARG A 257 -10.96 -9.57 9.69
N LYS A 258 -11.76 -9.79 8.63
CA LYS A 258 -13.20 -10.07 8.79
C LYS A 258 -13.45 -11.51 9.27
N ASN A 259 -12.49 -12.41 9.06
CA ASN A 259 -12.58 -13.83 9.42
C ASN A 259 -11.80 -14.19 10.69
N TRP A 260 -10.67 -13.54 10.96
CA TRP A 260 -9.87 -13.75 12.17
C TRP A 260 -9.67 -12.42 12.92
N LEU A 261 -9.82 -12.47 14.25
CA LEU A 261 -9.90 -11.26 15.08
C LEU A 261 -8.53 -10.67 15.44
N PHE A 262 -7.49 -11.50 15.55
CA PHE A 262 -6.16 -11.08 15.99
C PHE A 262 -5.04 -12.06 15.60
N ALA A 263 -3.80 -11.56 15.59
CA ALA A 263 -2.59 -12.37 15.71
C ALA A 263 -2.39 -12.81 17.17
N GLY A 264 -1.91 -14.03 17.42
CA GLY A 264 -1.76 -14.55 18.79
C GLY A 264 -0.56 -14.01 19.58
N SER A 265 0.44 -13.48 18.88
CA SER A 265 1.67 -12.89 19.42
C SER A 265 2.47 -12.24 18.29
N LEU A 266 3.49 -11.45 18.62
CA LEU A 266 4.40 -10.85 17.64
C LEU A 266 5.04 -11.90 16.73
N ARG A 267 5.51 -13.01 17.31
CA ARG A 267 6.09 -14.14 16.55
C ARG A 267 5.09 -14.75 15.57
N SER A 268 3.83 -14.90 15.98
CA SER A 268 2.80 -15.43 15.08
C SER A 268 2.45 -14.47 13.94
N GLY A 269 2.43 -13.15 14.22
CA GLY A 269 2.21 -12.11 13.22
C GLY A 269 3.32 -12.09 12.17
N LYS A 270 4.59 -12.15 12.60
CA LYS A 270 5.75 -12.22 11.70
C LYS A 270 5.72 -13.46 10.80
N ARG A 271 5.39 -14.63 11.35
CA ARG A 271 5.24 -15.86 10.56
C ARG A 271 4.09 -15.76 9.55
N ALA A 272 2.95 -15.20 9.98
CA ALA A 272 1.82 -14.96 9.09
C ALA A 272 2.20 -14.01 7.94
N ALA A 273 2.95 -12.96 8.23
CA ALA A 273 3.49 -12.04 7.22
C ALA A 273 4.40 -12.76 6.22
N ALA A 274 5.40 -13.52 6.68
CA ALA A 274 6.28 -14.30 5.79
C ALA A 274 5.50 -15.25 4.86
N ILE A 275 4.54 -16.00 5.41
CA ILE A 275 3.70 -16.91 4.63
C ILE A 275 2.83 -16.15 3.62
N MET A 276 2.20 -15.05 4.05
CA MET A 276 1.34 -14.25 3.17
C MET A 276 2.14 -13.61 2.04
N SER A 277 3.39 -13.19 2.27
CA SER A 277 4.26 -12.64 1.22
C SER A 277 4.43 -13.66 0.10
N LEU A 278 4.75 -14.90 0.46
CA LEU A 278 4.98 -15.98 -0.51
C LEU A 278 3.69 -16.41 -1.23
N ILE A 279 2.57 -16.51 -0.52
CA ILE A 279 1.28 -16.87 -1.13
C ILE A 279 0.83 -15.78 -2.11
N GLN A 280 0.96 -14.52 -1.73
CA GLN A 280 0.49 -13.41 -2.55
C GLN A 280 1.29 -13.30 -3.85
N CYS A 281 2.60 -13.56 -3.80
CA CYS A 281 3.44 -13.55 -5.00
C CYS A 281 3.13 -14.71 -5.97
N THR A 282 2.39 -15.74 -5.55
CA THR A 282 2.04 -16.88 -6.41
C THR A 282 0.57 -16.92 -6.79
N ALA A 283 -0.31 -16.25 -6.05
CA ALA A 283 -1.76 -16.34 -6.21
C ALA A 283 -2.36 -15.26 -7.13
N GLU A 284 -1.69 -14.11 -7.32
CA GLU A 284 -2.24 -13.00 -8.11
C GLU A 284 -1.86 -13.03 -9.61
N TRP A 285 -1.16 -14.08 -10.04
CA TRP A 285 -0.52 -14.11 -11.35
C TRP A 285 -0.80 -15.39 -12.14
N ALA A 286 -1.85 -16.12 -11.76
CA ALA A 286 -2.47 -17.22 -12.51
C ALA A 286 -3.91 -16.83 -12.87
#